data_AF-J3JY38-F1
#
_entry.id   AF-J3JY38-F1
#
_cell.length_a   1.000
_cell.length_b   1.000
_cell.length_c   1.000
_cell.angle_alpha   90.00
_cell.angle_beta   90.00
_cell.angle_gamma   90.00
#
_symmetry.space_group_name_H-M   'P 1'
#
loop_
_entity.id
_entity.type
_entity.pdbx_description
1 polymer ?
#
loop_
_entity_poly.entity_id
_entity_poly.type
_entity_poly.pdbx_seq_one_letter_code
_entity_poly.pdbx_strand_id
1 'polypeptide(L)'
;MAMFAHHATIEDNELDSMQRIWQGGRRKESASTAFFQGSDAEDLLAPSSEALWPIACTPHPHDRPSSDGESDSELQDYYEPSFFGKPCLELDGAALNDLPAHYTICSLQAHQFPVCGVYIDKRIVPGFKYKVRPLPPVGERSTLNKCLFKGKALRLQTIGRGFARRITFESDDGRLDCNDNYFYSDNRPEGYAFELELLSPGDKFTIFDMNHQAQGTVEVLNIEGPELEIASALSELGIEKRANVKFTGKVEFYDTGVAKPVLLSGLVVAVKAKGQPAAIVSKVCNVHIKRQKLYLIPGIKNDHRRVTVRGLDINDVPTKYTMTGLQPYELPVVGTYVDPRVIPGFSYRVRPNHKTYHLFGGRALRLLSIGMGYAKRLTFEPDTYNNPQNFMWSDNHPDGLGLEPRAVAKGMKFMVKAGGHVIGEATVFRDDNPQFEEKSEKIKTKTGQWAIEKHIHVDVICHVQLSRPGGASSERDSYMMRISGVALARLAPGARRAHIVDIHSIGLDSELYVLFTQTCTEITFLPKGP
;
A
#
# COMPACT_ATOMS: atom_id res chain seq x y z
N MET A 1 44.96 -6.34 -38.55
CA MET A 1 43.50 -6.10 -38.62
C MET A 1 42.69 -7.39 -38.37
N ALA A 2 43.15 -8.28 -37.48
CA ALA A 2 42.46 -9.55 -37.14
C ALA A 2 42.41 -9.84 -35.62
N MET A 3 42.96 -8.95 -34.76
CA MET A 3 42.92 -9.12 -33.30
C MET A 3 41.78 -8.36 -32.61
N PHE A 4 41.13 -7.39 -33.28
CA PHE A 4 40.03 -6.60 -32.69
C PHE A 4 38.64 -7.24 -32.84
N ALA A 5 38.48 -8.27 -33.69
CA ALA A 5 37.21 -8.98 -33.87
C ALA A 5 37.01 -10.15 -32.89
N HIS A 6 38.10 -10.66 -32.30
CA HIS A 6 38.05 -11.81 -31.41
C HIS A 6 37.71 -11.48 -29.96
N HIS A 7 37.96 -10.24 -29.50
CA HIS A 7 37.65 -9.84 -28.12
C HIS A 7 36.15 -9.54 -27.92
N ALA A 8 35.52 -8.85 -28.89
CA ALA A 8 34.10 -8.51 -28.82
C ALA A 8 33.16 -9.73 -28.87
N THR A 9 33.59 -10.82 -29.53
CA THR A 9 32.80 -12.06 -29.64
C THR A 9 32.93 -12.98 -28.43
N ILE A 10 33.93 -12.77 -27.57
CA ILE A 10 34.10 -13.53 -26.32
C ILE A 10 33.25 -12.88 -25.21
N GLU A 11 33.26 -11.56 -25.10
CA GLU A 11 32.47 -10.80 -24.11
C GLU A 11 30.95 -11.01 -24.28
N ASP A 12 30.44 -11.01 -25.52
CA ASP A 12 29.02 -11.24 -25.80
C ASP A 12 28.60 -12.69 -25.49
N ASN A 13 29.48 -13.68 -25.72
CA ASN A 13 29.18 -15.09 -25.43
C ASN A 13 29.24 -15.42 -23.94
N GLU A 14 30.11 -14.75 -23.17
CA GLU A 14 30.17 -14.91 -21.71
C GLU A 14 28.93 -14.34 -21.04
N LEU A 15 28.45 -13.16 -21.46
CA LEU A 15 27.19 -12.56 -21.00
C LEU A 15 25.97 -13.45 -21.29
N ASP A 16 25.91 -14.04 -22.48
CA ASP A 16 24.82 -14.92 -22.91
C ASP A 16 24.85 -16.28 -22.16
N SER A 17 26.05 -16.77 -21.81
CA SER A 17 26.24 -17.98 -21.01
C SER A 17 25.80 -17.80 -19.56
N MET A 18 26.08 -16.64 -18.96
CA MET A 18 25.64 -16.29 -17.60
C MET A 18 24.11 -16.13 -17.52
N GLN A 19 23.48 -15.64 -18.59
CA GLN A 19 22.02 -15.48 -18.68
C GLN A 19 21.30 -16.84 -18.77
N ARG A 20 21.89 -17.85 -19.42
CA ARG A 20 21.33 -19.21 -19.52
C ARG A 20 21.43 -20.00 -18.21
N ILE A 21 22.51 -19.82 -17.45
CA ILE A 21 22.68 -20.46 -16.14
C ILE A 21 21.63 -19.95 -15.14
N TRP A 22 21.22 -18.68 -15.25
CA TRP A 22 20.20 -18.09 -14.37
C TRP A 22 18.75 -18.47 -14.77
N GLN A 23 18.46 -18.64 -16.07
CA GLN A 23 17.14 -19.12 -16.52
C GLN A 23 16.89 -20.61 -16.20
N GLY A 24 17.96 -21.41 -16.04
CA GLY A 24 17.86 -22.82 -15.63
C GLY A 24 17.39 -23.04 -14.19
N GLY A 25 17.56 -22.04 -13.31
CA GLY A 25 17.21 -22.13 -11.88
C GLY A 25 15.75 -21.84 -11.53
N ARG A 26 14.89 -21.49 -12.51
CA ARG A 26 13.48 -21.09 -12.28
C ARG A 26 12.41 -22.00 -12.91
N ARG A 27 12.77 -23.23 -13.30
CA ARG A 27 11.77 -24.24 -13.73
C ARG A 27 11.48 -25.23 -12.61
N LYS A 28 10.69 -24.79 -11.62
CA LYS A 28 9.76 -25.62 -10.82
C LYS A 28 9.02 -24.70 -9.84
N GLU A 29 7.95 -24.08 -10.33
CA GLU A 29 6.78 -23.72 -9.53
C GLU A 29 5.64 -23.47 -10.52
N SER A 30 4.81 -24.50 -10.67
CA SER A 30 3.72 -24.55 -11.61
C SER A 30 2.65 -23.53 -11.24
N ALA A 31 2.33 -22.65 -12.18
CA ALA A 31 1.14 -21.82 -12.15
C ALA A 31 -0.11 -22.73 -12.23
N SER A 32 -0.87 -22.82 -11.15
CA SER A 32 -2.23 -23.37 -11.18
C SER A 32 -3.23 -22.22 -11.31
N THR A 33 -3.55 -21.86 -12.54
CA THR A 33 -4.71 -21.05 -12.91
C THR A 33 -5.96 -21.93 -12.82
N ALA A 34 -6.72 -21.82 -11.74
CA ALA A 34 -8.08 -22.37 -11.68
C ALA A 34 -9.08 -21.24 -12.00
N PHE A 35 -9.58 -21.31 -13.23
CA PHE A 35 -10.81 -20.70 -13.69
C PHE A 35 -11.96 -21.03 -12.72
N PHE A 36 -12.77 -20.05 -12.33
CA PHE A 36 -14.17 -20.29 -12.00
C PHE A 36 -15.03 -19.28 -12.75
N GLN A 37 -15.70 -19.84 -13.76
CA GLN A 37 -16.85 -19.29 -14.46
C GLN A 37 -18.02 -19.27 -13.46
N GLY A 38 -18.82 -18.20 -13.49
CA GLY A 38 -19.91 -18.02 -12.53
C GLY A 38 -21.11 -18.92 -12.80
N SER A 39 -21.90 -19.15 -11.74
CA SER A 39 -23.36 -18.97 -11.77
C SER A 39 -23.91 -18.97 -10.33
N ASP A 40 -24.99 -18.22 -10.16
CA ASP A 40 -26.09 -18.38 -9.20
C ASP A 40 -25.85 -18.15 -7.70
N ALA A 41 -26.34 -17.00 -7.22
CA ALA A 41 -26.92 -16.84 -5.89
C ALA A 41 -27.89 -15.64 -5.90
N GLU A 42 -29.01 -15.78 -6.63
CA GLU A 42 -30.27 -15.20 -6.16
C GLU A 42 -30.82 -16.06 -5.01
N ASP A 43 -31.69 -15.45 -4.21
CA ASP A 43 -32.29 -15.96 -2.97
C ASP A 43 -31.36 -16.06 -1.75
N LEU A 44 -31.50 -15.08 -0.86
CA LEU A 44 -31.75 -15.28 0.58
C LEU A 44 -31.99 -13.90 1.24
N LEU A 45 -33.10 -13.26 0.89
CA LEU A 45 -33.69 -12.18 1.68
C LEU A 45 -35.20 -12.42 1.80
N ALA A 46 -35.58 -13.31 2.72
CA ALA A 46 -36.91 -13.35 3.30
C ALA A 46 -36.77 -13.34 4.83
N PRO A 47 -37.53 -12.50 5.55
CA PRO A 47 -37.45 -12.40 7.01
C PRO A 47 -38.23 -13.56 7.63
N SER A 48 -37.59 -14.36 8.49
CA SER A 48 -38.30 -15.27 9.38
C SER A 48 -38.36 -14.69 10.79
N SER A 49 -39.56 -14.81 11.35
CA SER A 49 -40.05 -14.25 12.60
C SER A 49 -39.69 -15.10 13.83
N GLU A 50 -39.79 -14.45 15.00
CA GLU A 50 -39.85 -14.99 16.38
C GLU A 50 -38.50 -15.36 17.04
N ALA A 51 -38.18 -15.01 18.29
CA ALA A 51 -39.01 -14.58 19.43
C ALA A 51 -38.28 -13.54 20.30
N LEU A 52 -39.00 -12.48 20.67
CA LEU A 52 -38.64 -11.47 21.66
C LEU A 52 -39.31 -11.83 22.99
N TRP A 53 -38.55 -11.83 24.09
CA TRP A 53 -39.12 -11.80 25.45
C TRP A 53 -38.78 -10.46 26.13
N PRO A 54 -39.65 -9.97 27.02
CA PRO A 54 -39.94 -8.54 27.14
C PRO A 54 -39.26 -7.91 28.36
N ILE A 55 -38.84 -6.66 28.23
CA ILE A 55 -38.78 -5.75 29.39
C ILE A 55 -39.35 -4.39 28.95
N ALA A 56 -40.56 -4.13 29.45
CA ALA A 56 -41.21 -2.83 29.41
C ALA A 56 -40.59 -1.92 30.47
N CYS A 57 -40.48 -0.63 30.17
CA CYS A 57 -40.94 0.48 31.00
C CYS A 57 -40.69 1.80 30.26
N THR A 58 -41.79 2.44 29.84
CA THR A 58 -41.86 3.85 29.47
C THR A 58 -41.80 4.73 30.73
N PRO A 59 -41.46 6.02 30.56
CA PRO A 59 -42.41 7.02 31.04
C PRO A 59 -42.69 8.15 30.04
N HIS A 60 -43.93 8.64 30.09
CA HIS A 60 -44.46 9.80 29.39
C HIS A 60 -44.09 11.13 30.09
N PRO A 61 -44.25 12.28 29.40
CA PRO A 61 -43.58 13.56 29.68
C PRO A 61 -44.43 14.47 30.57
N HIS A 62 -43.80 15.39 31.31
CA HIS A 62 -44.45 16.63 31.75
C HIS A 62 -43.44 17.79 31.91
N ASP A 63 -43.78 18.86 31.18
CA ASP A 63 -43.77 20.28 31.53
C ASP A 63 -42.47 21.05 31.83
N ARG A 64 -42.23 22.06 30.98
CA ARG A 64 -41.39 23.25 31.23
C ARG A 64 -42.16 24.24 32.11
N PRO A 65 -41.44 25.12 32.84
CA PRO A 65 -41.36 26.51 32.38
C PRO A 65 -39.96 27.16 32.51
N SER A 66 -39.88 28.33 31.87
CA SER A 66 -38.78 29.27 31.62
C SER A 66 -38.20 30.02 32.84
N SER A 67 -36.93 30.42 32.78
CA SER A 67 -36.43 31.78 33.14
C SER A 67 -34.92 31.92 32.85
N ASP A 68 -34.53 33.12 32.44
CA ASP A 68 -33.20 33.60 32.02
C ASP A 68 -32.18 33.78 33.17
N GLY A 69 -30.88 33.83 32.83
CA GLY A 69 -29.82 34.32 33.72
C GLY A 69 -28.40 34.01 33.24
N GLU A 70 -27.61 35.05 32.98
CA GLU A 70 -26.25 35.04 32.41
C GLU A 70 -25.12 34.64 33.38
N SER A 71 -23.96 34.32 32.78
CA SER A 71 -22.59 34.62 33.24
C SER A 71 -21.72 33.48 33.78
N ASP A 72 -20.70 33.19 32.94
CA ASP A 72 -19.29 32.92 33.16
C ASP A 72 -18.74 31.79 34.05
N SER A 73 -17.95 30.95 33.36
CA SER A 73 -16.59 30.54 33.70
C SER A 73 -16.33 29.84 35.04
N GLU A 74 -16.12 28.52 35.00
CA GLU A 74 -14.93 27.85 35.60
C GLU A 74 -14.93 26.33 35.36
N LEU A 75 -13.78 25.83 34.89
CA LEU A 75 -13.25 24.44 34.99
C LEU A 75 -14.26 23.30 35.15
N GLN A 76 -14.72 22.75 34.01
CA GLN A 76 -15.46 21.49 34.01
C GLN A 76 -14.49 20.32 34.03
N ASP A 77 -14.23 19.83 35.24
CA ASP A 77 -13.74 18.46 35.46
C ASP A 77 -14.59 17.50 34.63
N TYR A 78 -13.93 16.74 33.75
CA TYR A 78 -14.54 15.62 33.06
C TYR A 78 -14.92 14.57 34.10
N TYR A 79 -16.15 14.64 34.60
CA TYR A 79 -16.80 13.53 35.30
C TYR A 79 -16.93 12.37 34.30
N GLU A 80 -16.01 11.41 34.38
CA GLU A 80 -16.31 10.07 33.89
C GLU A 80 -17.54 9.56 34.65
N PRO A 81 -18.56 9.02 33.96
CA PRO A 81 -19.70 8.43 34.64
C PRO A 81 -19.21 7.25 35.48
N SER A 82 -19.35 7.37 36.80
CA SER A 82 -19.11 6.31 37.76
C SER A 82 -20.00 5.11 37.43
N PHE A 83 -19.42 4.09 36.79
CA PHE A 83 -20.04 2.79 36.62
C PHE A 83 -20.24 2.16 38.01
N PHE A 84 -21.49 2.10 38.48
CA PHE A 84 -21.91 1.24 39.59
C PHE A 84 -21.92 -0.25 39.14
N GLY A 85 -20.75 -0.76 38.77
CA GLY A 85 -20.51 -2.19 38.55
C GLY A 85 -19.84 -2.80 39.78
N LYS A 86 -20.00 -4.12 39.99
CA LYS A 86 -19.21 -4.84 41.00
C LYS A 86 -17.72 -4.53 40.79
N PRO A 87 -16.96 -4.18 41.86
CA PRO A 87 -15.54 -3.81 41.74
C PRO A 87 -14.65 -4.99 41.31
N CYS A 88 -15.20 -6.21 41.32
CA CYS A 88 -14.56 -7.44 40.91
C CYS A 88 -15.47 -8.28 40.01
N LEU A 89 -14.84 -9.13 39.20
CA LEU A 89 -15.46 -10.14 38.37
C LEU A 89 -15.06 -11.53 38.89
N GLU A 90 -16.03 -12.39 39.12
CA GLU A 90 -15.81 -13.80 39.49
C GLU A 90 -15.78 -14.66 38.22
N LEU A 91 -14.75 -15.48 38.10
CA LEU A 91 -14.53 -16.38 36.98
C LEU A 91 -14.56 -17.82 37.50
N ASP A 92 -15.30 -18.69 36.81
CA ASP A 92 -15.38 -20.11 37.13
C ASP A 92 -15.02 -20.94 35.89
N GLY A 93 -13.98 -21.76 36.01
CA GLY A 93 -13.55 -22.67 34.95
C GLY A 93 -14.60 -23.72 34.59
N ALA A 94 -15.48 -24.11 35.51
CA ALA A 94 -16.55 -25.06 35.24
C ALA A 94 -17.55 -24.52 34.19
N ALA A 95 -17.80 -23.21 34.16
CA ALA A 95 -18.65 -22.55 33.15
C ALA A 95 -18.10 -22.68 31.71
N LEU A 96 -16.82 -23.04 31.57
CA LEU A 96 -16.16 -23.32 30.30
C LEU A 96 -16.13 -24.80 29.94
N ASN A 97 -16.77 -25.67 30.73
CA ASN A 97 -16.59 -27.12 30.71
C ASN A 97 -15.13 -27.53 30.97
N ASP A 98 -14.46 -26.82 31.87
CA ASP A 98 -13.07 -27.04 32.25
C ASP A 98 -12.92 -27.34 33.74
N LEU A 99 -11.67 -27.38 34.23
CA LEU A 99 -11.36 -27.57 35.64
C LEU A 99 -12.09 -26.53 36.52
N PRO A 100 -12.80 -26.95 37.59
CA PRO A 100 -13.69 -26.09 38.39
C PRO A 100 -12.93 -25.19 39.38
N ALA A 101 -12.00 -24.39 38.88
CA ALA A 101 -11.26 -23.41 39.65
C ALA A 101 -11.93 -22.03 39.59
N HIS A 102 -11.92 -21.34 40.73
CA HIS A 102 -12.57 -20.04 40.90
C HIS A 102 -11.52 -18.94 41.05
N TYR A 103 -11.74 -17.81 40.38
CA TYR A 103 -10.85 -16.66 40.43
C TYR A 103 -11.65 -15.37 40.61
N THR A 104 -11.06 -14.41 41.30
CA THR A 104 -11.62 -13.07 41.47
C THR A 104 -10.64 -12.06 40.89
N ILE A 105 -11.06 -11.36 39.83
CA ILE A 105 -10.24 -10.36 39.15
C ILE A 105 -10.90 -8.98 39.20
N CYS A 106 -10.18 -7.93 38.81
CA CYS A 106 -10.77 -6.60 38.70
C CYS A 106 -11.83 -6.54 37.58
N SER A 107 -12.69 -5.51 37.61
CA SER A 107 -13.61 -5.26 36.51
C SER A 107 -12.88 -4.98 35.20
N LEU A 108 -13.51 -5.37 34.08
CA LEU A 108 -12.96 -5.22 32.74
C LEU A 108 -13.79 -4.24 31.91
N GLN A 109 -13.14 -3.59 30.95
CA GLN A 109 -13.87 -2.81 29.95
C GLN A 109 -14.60 -3.74 28.97
N ALA A 110 -15.66 -3.26 28.33
CA ALA A 110 -16.54 -4.09 27.50
C ALA A 110 -15.83 -4.80 26.31
N HIS A 111 -14.71 -4.25 25.82
CA HIS A 111 -13.91 -4.82 24.73
C HIS A 111 -12.85 -5.83 25.21
N GLN A 112 -12.75 -6.10 26.51
CA GLN A 112 -11.68 -6.90 27.11
C GLN A 112 -12.17 -8.29 27.48
N PHE A 113 -11.31 -9.28 27.26
CA PHE A 113 -11.59 -10.68 27.55
C PHE A 113 -10.64 -11.22 28.64
N PRO A 114 -11.17 -11.81 29.73
CA PRO A 114 -10.36 -12.29 30.84
C PRO A 114 -9.61 -13.59 30.55
N VAL A 115 -8.41 -13.67 31.11
CA VAL A 115 -7.57 -14.88 31.21
C VAL A 115 -6.96 -14.96 32.61
N CYS A 116 -7.20 -16.05 33.33
CA CYS A 116 -6.60 -16.28 34.64
C CYS A 116 -6.56 -17.79 34.97
N GLY A 117 -5.37 -18.33 35.21
CA GLY A 117 -5.20 -19.76 35.50
C GLY A 117 -5.82 -20.65 34.41
N VAL A 118 -6.78 -21.50 34.77
CA VAL A 118 -7.49 -22.35 33.79
C VAL A 118 -8.61 -21.62 33.05
N TYR A 119 -9.06 -20.46 33.53
CA TYR A 119 -10.13 -19.70 32.88
C TYR A 119 -9.59 -18.92 31.68
N ILE A 120 -10.09 -19.22 30.49
CA ILE A 120 -9.83 -18.49 29.24
C ILE A 120 -11.17 -18.14 28.60
N ASP A 121 -11.47 -16.86 28.43
CA ASP A 121 -12.71 -16.44 27.76
C ASP A 121 -12.85 -17.11 26.38
N LYS A 122 -14.04 -17.68 26.11
CA LYS A 122 -14.34 -18.45 24.89
C LYS A 122 -14.14 -17.64 23.59
N ARG A 123 -14.14 -16.31 23.68
CA ARG A 123 -13.89 -15.41 22.54
C ARG A 123 -12.41 -15.33 22.17
N ILE A 124 -11.50 -15.77 23.03
CA ILE A 124 -10.07 -15.80 22.77
C ILE A 124 -9.76 -17.08 21.98
N VAL A 125 -9.48 -16.91 20.68
CA VAL A 125 -9.29 -18.03 19.75
C VAL A 125 -7.97 -17.87 18.98
N PRO A 126 -7.18 -18.94 18.82
CA PRO A 126 -5.97 -18.89 18.02
C PRO A 126 -6.24 -18.48 16.56
N GLY A 127 -5.30 -17.75 15.98
CA GLY A 127 -5.32 -17.22 14.61
C GLY A 127 -5.71 -15.74 14.53
N PHE A 128 -6.22 -15.14 15.60
CA PHE A 128 -6.54 -13.71 15.67
C PHE A 128 -5.48 -12.95 16.45
N LYS A 129 -5.38 -11.63 16.23
CA LYS A 129 -4.45 -10.78 16.97
C LYS A 129 -5.09 -10.24 18.24
N TYR A 130 -4.29 -10.20 19.30
CA TYR A 130 -4.71 -9.64 20.58
C TYR A 130 -3.62 -8.77 21.17
N LYS A 131 -4.04 -7.65 21.76
CA LYS A 131 -3.22 -6.87 22.67
C LYS A 131 -3.46 -7.38 24.10
N VAL A 132 -2.38 -7.67 24.81
CA VAL A 132 -2.47 -8.31 26.13
C VAL A 132 -2.01 -7.35 27.22
N ARG A 133 -2.83 -7.21 28.26
CA ARG A 133 -2.53 -6.37 29.42
C ARG A 133 -2.59 -7.18 30.71
N PRO A 134 -1.57 -7.11 31.58
CA PRO A 134 -1.67 -7.62 32.93
C PRO A 134 -2.70 -6.84 33.74
N LEU A 135 -3.56 -7.53 34.49
CA LEU A 135 -4.54 -6.89 35.35
C LEU A 135 -3.90 -6.39 36.66
N PRO A 136 -4.42 -5.29 37.24
CA PRO A 136 -4.07 -4.86 38.58
C PRO A 136 -4.78 -5.73 39.65
N PRO A 137 -4.33 -5.66 40.92
CA PRO A 137 -5.08 -6.22 42.04
C PRO A 137 -6.50 -5.63 42.14
N VAL A 138 -7.42 -6.40 42.72
CA VAL A 138 -8.82 -5.98 42.92
C VAL A 138 -8.87 -4.71 43.80
N GLY A 139 -9.62 -3.71 43.35
CA GLY A 139 -9.79 -2.44 44.08
C GLY A 139 -8.70 -1.41 43.82
N GLU A 140 -7.60 -1.78 43.16
CA GLU A 140 -6.60 -0.83 42.69
C GLU A 140 -7.04 -0.22 41.35
N ARG A 141 -6.76 1.08 41.15
CA ARG A 141 -6.91 1.69 39.83
C ARG A 141 -5.99 0.95 38.86
N SER A 142 -6.44 0.79 37.61
CA SER A 142 -5.60 0.29 36.52
C SER A 142 -4.27 1.02 36.53
N THR A 143 -3.24 0.40 37.11
CA THR A 143 -1.91 0.97 37.12
C THR A 143 -1.43 1.04 35.67
N LEU A 144 -0.44 1.89 35.40
CA LEU A 144 0.26 2.05 34.12
C LEU A 144 1.01 0.77 33.67
N ASN A 145 0.37 -0.40 33.79
CA ASN A 145 0.92 -1.67 33.35
C ASN A 145 0.94 -1.64 31.82
N LYS A 146 2.13 -1.33 31.30
CA LYS A 146 2.48 -1.44 29.89
C LYS A 146 1.96 -2.78 29.38
N CYS A 147 1.17 -2.75 28.32
CA CYS A 147 0.75 -3.95 27.62
C CYS A 147 1.99 -4.81 27.31
N LEU A 148 1.83 -6.13 27.35
CA LEU A 148 2.88 -7.07 26.98
C LEU A 148 3.32 -6.81 25.53
N PHE A 149 4.48 -7.35 25.16
CA PHE A 149 5.00 -7.26 23.78
C PHE A 149 5.16 -5.83 23.26
N LYS A 150 5.60 -4.91 24.13
CA LYS A 150 5.77 -3.48 23.82
C LYS A 150 4.46 -2.82 23.36
N GLY A 151 3.31 -3.35 23.78
CA GLY A 151 1.99 -2.87 23.42
C GLY A 151 1.51 -3.20 22.01
N LYS A 152 2.21 -4.08 21.28
CA LYS A 152 1.75 -4.59 19.99
C LYS A 152 0.67 -5.65 20.20
N ALA A 153 -0.32 -5.66 19.31
CA ALA A 153 -1.18 -6.83 19.17
C ALA A 153 -0.45 -7.88 18.34
N LEU A 154 -0.42 -9.12 18.85
CA LEU A 154 0.24 -10.25 18.19
C LEU A 154 -0.78 -11.35 17.90
N ARG A 155 -0.58 -12.08 16.81
CA ARG A 155 -1.41 -13.26 16.49
C ARG A 155 -1.21 -14.35 17.54
N LEU A 156 -2.30 -14.77 18.17
CA LEU A 156 -2.30 -15.91 19.07
C LEU A 156 -2.14 -17.20 18.26
N GLN A 157 -1.07 -17.97 18.51
CA GLN A 157 -0.80 -19.21 17.79
C GLN A 157 -1.43 -20.42 18.48
N THR A 158 -1.22 -20.55 19.79
CA THR A 158 -1.69 -21.71 20.55
C THR A 158 -2.06 -21.34 21.98
N ILE A 159 -3.00 -22.10 22.55
CA ILE A 159 -3.33 -22.11 23.97
C ILE A 159 -3.06 -23.53 24.46
N GLY A 160 -2.11 -23.66 25.38
CA GLY A 160 -1.71 -24.93 25.97
C GLY A 160 -2.80 -25.55 26.86
N ARG A 161 -2.59 -26.82 27.22
CA ARG A 161 -3.44 -27.56 28.15
C ARG A 161 -2.80 -27.60 29.55
N GLY A 162 -3.59 -27.99 30.55
CA GLY A 162 -3.15 -28.14 31.95
C GLY A 162 -3.63 -27.01 32.86
N PHE A 163 -3.14 -27.02 34.10
CA PHE A 163 -3.52 -26.04 35.14
C PHE A 163 -2.98 -24.64 34.85
N ALA A 164 -1.76 -24.58 34.29
CA ALA A 164 -1.10 -23.38 33.80
C ALA A 164 -1.08 -23.42 32.27
N ARG A 165 -1.90 -22.60 31.59
CA ARG A 165 -1.98 -22.64 30.13
C ARG A 165 -0.89 -21.79 29.54
N ARG A 166 0.00 -22.42 28.76
CA ARG A 166 0.96 -21.69 27.95
C ARG A 166 0.25 -20.99 26.79
N ILE A 167 0.28 -19.67 26.78
CA ILE A 167 -0.28 -18.84 25.72
C ILE A 167 0.87 -18.39 24.84
N THR A 168 0.85 -18.80 23.57
CA THR A 168 1.95 -18.56 22.63
C THR A 168 1.48 -17.68 21.48
N PHE A 169 2.20 -16.60 21.21
CA PHE A 169 1.95 -15.66 20.12
C PHE A 169 2.98 -15.82 19.01
N GLU A 170 2.73 -15.17 17.87
CA GLU A 170 3.70 -15.15 16.76
C GLU A 170 5.03 -14.51 17.16
N SER A 171 6.12 -15.05 16.60
CA SER A 171 7.47 -14.53 16.78
C SER A 171 7.67 -13.24 16.00
N ASP A 172 8.62 -12.42 16.44
CA ASP A 172 9.10 -11.30 15.64
C ASP A 172 9.73 -11.79 14.31
N ASP A 173 9.70 -10.95 13.28
CA ASP A 173 10.26 -11.26 11.96
C ASP A 173 11.73 -11.69 12.05
N GLY A 174 12.06 -12.83 11.43
CA GLY A 174 13.42 -13.38 11.41
C GLY A 174 13.84 -14.14 12.67
N ARG A 175 12.93 -14.37 13.64
CA ARG A 175 13.21 -15.11 14.90
C ARG A 175 12.32 -16.33 15.09
N LEU A 176 12.16 -17.14 14.05
CA LEU A 176 11.34 -18.36 14.11
C LEU A 176 11.88 -19.38 15.13
N ASP A 177 13.20 -19.45 15.30
CA ASP A 177 13.86 -20.43 16.19
C ASP A 177 13.96 -19.98 17.66
N CYS A 178 13.65 -18.71 17.96
CA CYS A 178 13.74 -18.13 19.30
C CYS A 178 12.51 -17.24 19.55
N ASN A 179 11.37 -17.88 19.84
CA ASN A 179 10.12 -17.20 20.13
C ASN A 179 9.94 -16.98 21.64
N ASP A 180 10.21 -15.75 22.09
CA ASP A 180 9.98 -15.32 23.48
C ASP A 180 8.55 -14.80 23.72
N ASN A 181 7.69 -14.78 22.70
CA ASN A 181 6.34 -14.23 22.79
C ASN A 181 5.36 -15.26 23.38
N TYR A 182 5.61 -15.72 24.60
CA TYR A 182 4.71 -16.59 25.35
C TYR A 182 4.69 -16.27 26.84
N PHE A 183 3.62 -16.67 27.51
CA PHE A 183 3.53 -16.64 28.98
C PHE A 183 2.56 -17.73 29.46
N TYR A 184 2.53 -17.98 30.76
CA TYR A 184 1.53 -18.87 31.37
C TYR A 184 0.40 -18.05 31.99
N SER A 185 -0.83 -18.52 31.84
CA SER A 185 -2.04 -17.85 32.32
C SER A 185 -2.11 -17.65 33.85
N ASP A 186 -1.24 -18.30 34.62
CA ASP A 186 -1.11 -18.22 36.08
C ASP A 186 0.17 -17.50 36.53
N ASN A 187 1.02 -17.03 35.60
CA ASN A 187 2.20 -16.22 35.93
C ASN A 187 1.84 -14.99 36.77
N ARG A 188 0.58 -14.55 36.72
CA ARG A 188 0.03 -13.51 37.59
C ARG A 188 -1.30 -13.96 38.20
N PRO A 189 -1.48 -13.87 39.53
CA PRO A 189 -2.73 -14.24 40.18
C PRO A 189 -3.89 -13.28 39.83
N GLU A 190 -3.59 -12.04 39.41
CA GLU A 190 -4.61 -11.08 38.98
C GLU A 190 -5.13 -11.36 37.56
N GLY A 191 -4.41 -12.18 36.78
CA GLY A 191 -4.74 -12.50 35.40
C GLY A 191 -4.41 -11.41 34.38
N TYR A 192 -5.00 -11.56 33.19
CA TYR A 192 -4.74 -10.76 32.00
C TYR A 192 -6.04 -10.37 31.29
N ALA A 193 -6.06 -9.18 30.69
CA ALA A 193 -7.06 -8.75 29.73
C ALA A 193 -6.52 -8.87 28.30
N PHE A 194 -7.31 -9.48 27.43
CA PHE A 194 -7.08 -9.55 25.99
C PHE A 194 -7.99 -8.57 25.29
N GLU A 195 -7.45 -7.75 24.40
CA GLU A 195 -8.19 -6.86 23.50
C GLU A 195 -8.03 -7.39 22.08
N LEU A 196 -9.13 -7.55 21.35
CA LEU A 196 -9.10 -8.00 19.95
C LEU A 196 -8.57 -6.86 19.05
N GLU A 197 -7.71 -7.20 18.09
CA GLU A 197 -7.31 -6.30 16.99
C GLU A 197 -7.55 -7.01 15.66
N LEU A 198 -8.50 -6.52 14.85
CA LEU A 198 -8.75 -7.00 13.50
C LEU A 198 -8.16 -6.08 12.44
N LEU A 199 -8.10 -4.77 12.70
CA LEU A 199 -7.43 -3.79 11.85
C LEU A 199 -6.14 -3.29 12.50
N SER A 200 -5.08 -3.24 11.71
CA SER A 200 -3.80 -2.68 12.15
C SER A 200 -3.41 -1.46 11.29
N PRO A 201 -2.64 -0.50 11.83
CA PRO A 201 -2.00 0.54 11.03
C PRO A 201 -1.18 -0.07 9.88
N GLY A 202 -1.29 0.52 8.69
CA GLY A 202 -0.68 0.03 7.46
C GLY A 202 -1.57 -0.91 6.63
N ASP A 203 -2.71 -1.37 7.16
CA ASP A 203 -3.67 -2.14 6.38
C ASP A 203 -4.23 -1.30 5.23
N LYS A 204 -4.33 -1.90 4.04
CA LYS A 204 -4.73 -1.22 2.81
C LYS A 204 -5.99 -1.83 2.24
N PHE A 205 -6.91 -0.98 1.79
CA PHE A 205 -8.19 -1.39 1.24
C PHE A 205 -8.57 -0.57 0.00
N THR A 206 -9.42 -1.17 -0.83
CA THR A 206 -10.14 -0.49 -1.91
C THR A 206 -11.57 -0.18 -1.45
N ILE A 207 -12.01 1.04 -1.69
CA ILE A 207 -13.33 1.57 -1.33
C ILE A 207 -14.31 1.25 -2.45
N PHE A 208 -15.46 0.68 -2.10
CA PHE A 208 -16.55 0.41 -3.02
C PHE A 208 -17.85 1.07 -2.57
N ASP A 209 -18.64 1.50 -3.54
CA ASP A 209 -20.02 1.95 -3.31
C ASP A 209 -21.01 0.77 -3.29
N MET A 210 -22.28 1.07 -3.00
CA MET A 210 -23.36 0.08 -3.00
C MET A 210 -23.65 -0.54 -4.38
N ASN A 211 -23.16 0.06 -5.47
CA ASN A 211 -23.28 -0.46 -6.83
C ASN A 211 -22.08 -1.34 -7.23
N HIS A 212 -21.22 -1.70 -6.26
CA HIS A 212 -19.99 -2.47 -6.47
C HIS A 212 -18.96 -1.76 -7.36
N GLN A 213 -19.00 -0.43 -7.46
CA GLN A 213 -18.01 0.35 -8.18
C GLN A 213 -16.93 0.84 -7.22
N ALA A 214 -15.67 0.73 -7.63
CA ALA A 214 -14.55 1.22 -6.83
C ALA A 214 -14.48 2.76 -6.88
N GLN A 215 -14.41 3.37 -5.71
CA GLN A 215 -14.43 4.83 -5.52
C GLN A 215 -13.07 5.38 -5.12
N GLY A 216 -12.17 4.55 -4.61
CA GLY A 216 -10.86 4.98 -4.13
C GLY A 216 -10.12 3.92 -3.34
N THR A 217 -9.08 4.34 -2.64
CA THR A 217 -8.30 3.50 -1.73
C THR A 217 -8.23 4.13 -0.35
N VAL A 218 -7.97 3.29 0.66
CA VAL A 218 -7.68 3.75 2.02
C VAL A 218 -6.55 2.93 2.63
N GLU A 219 -5.60 3.64 3.24
CA GLU A 219 -4.56 3.07 4.10
C GLU A 219 -4.84 3.46 5.55
N VAL A 220 -4.91 2.49 6.46
CA VAL A 220 -5.13 2.73 7.88
C VAL A 220 -3.91 3.42 8.47
N LEU A 221 -4.08 4.63 9.01
CA LEU A 221 -2.99 5.36 9.67
C LEU A 221 -2.95 5.09 11.16
N ASN A 222 -4.13 5.13 11.80
CA ASN A 222 -4.27 4.96 13.23
C ASN A 222 -5.62 4.33 13.59
N ILE A 223 -5.67 3.55 14.66
CA ILE A 223 -6.90 3.02 15.23
C ILE A 223 -7.39 3.97 16.33
N GLU A 224 -8.65 4.36 16.28
CA GLU A 224 -9.25 5.40 17.13
C GLU A 224 -10.11 4.75 18.22
N GLY A 225 -9.44 4.25 19.26
CA GLY A 225 -10.07 3.53 20.37
C GLY A 225 -10.09 2.01 20.19
N PRO A 226 -10.71 1.26 21.12
CA PRO A 226 -10.71 -0.20 21.09
C PRO A 226 -11.67 -0.75 20.03
N GLU A 227 -11.34 -1.92 19.48
CA GLU A 227 -12.25 -2.67 18.61
C GLU A 227 -13.25 -3.49 19.45
N LEU A 228 -14.54 -3.29 19.20
CA LEU A 228 -15.61 -3.91 19.97
C LEU A 228 -16.16 -5.12 19.23
N GLU A 229 -15.81 -6.34 19.67
CA GLU A 229 -16.37 -7.58 19.13
C GLU A 229 -17.89 -7.63 19.37
N ILE A 230 -18.66 -7.74 18.28
CA ILE A 230 -20.12 -7.81 18.30
C ILE A 230 -20.59 -9.26 18.12
N ALA A 231 -19.87 -10.02 17.30
CA ALA A 231 -20.23 -11.40 17.00
C ALA A 231 -18.99 -12.24 16.72
N SER A 232 -19.05 -13.50 17.13
CA SER A 232 -18.12 -14.55 16.74
C SER A 232 -18.92 -15.80 16.41
N ALA A 233 -18.75 -16.31 15.19
CA ALA A 233 -19.46 -17.47 14.69
C ALA A 233 -18.46 -18.54 14.25
N LEU A 234 -18.70 -19.78 14.68
CA LEU A 234 -18.02 -20.95 14.16
C LEU A 234 -18.88 -21.56 13.06
N SER A 235 -18.30 -21.74 11.87
CA SER A 235 -18.93 -22.44 10.74
C SER A 235 -18.04 -23.60 10.28
N GLU A 236 -18.55 -24.43 9.37
CA GLU A 236 -17.75 -25.49 8.74
C GLU A 236 -16.53 -24.94 7.99
N LEU A 237 -16.63 -23.70 7.50
CA LEU A 237 -15.59 -23.02 6.74
C LEU A 237 -14.51 -22.40 7.63
N GLY A 238 -14.80 -22.15 8.92
CA GLY A 238 -13.85 -21.53 9.84
C GLY A 238 -14.51 -20.69 10.93
N ILE A 239 -13.73 -19.78 11.52
CA ILE A 239 -14.21 -18.84 12.54
C ILE A 239 -14.33 -17.46 11.91
N GLU A 240 -15.51 -16.85 12.01
CA GLU A 240 -15.75 -15.46 11.64
C GLU A 240 -15.90 -14.59 12.89
N LYS A 241 -15.17 -13.48 12.95
CA LYS A 241 -15.33 -12.43 13.96
C LYS A 241 -15.78 -11.13 13.32
N ARG A 242 -16.68 -10.43 14.00
CA ARG A 242 -17.18 -9.11 13.61
C ARG A 242 -16.93 -8.11 14.73
N ALA A 243 -16.30 -6.98 14.40
CA ALA A 243 -16.03 -5.92 15.36
C ALA A 243 -16.39 -4.53 14.82
N ASN A 244 -16.95 -3.68 15.68
CA ASN A 244 -17.05 -2.26 15.39
C ASN A 244 -15.68 -1.62 15.54
N VAL A 245 -15.30 -0.83 14.56
CA VAL A 245 -14.03 -0.12 14.53
C VAL A 245 -14.25 1.36 14.25
N LYS A 246 -13.33 2.17 14.77
CA LYS A 246 -13.16 3.56 14.42
C LYS A 246 -11.69 3.76 14.15
N PHE A 247 -11.33 4.39 13.03
CA PHE A 247 -9.94 4.52 12.62
C PHE A 247 -9.75 5.74 11.73
N THR A 248 -8.55 6.30 11.74
CA THR A 248 -8.14 7.35 10.81
C THR A 248 -7.48 6.69 9.61
N GLY A 249 -8.05 6.89 8.41
CA GLY A 249 -7.53 6.36 7.16
C GLY A 249 -7.06 7.45 6.21
N LYS A 250 -5.94 7.25 5.52
CA LYS A 250 -5.52 8.04 4.38
C LYS A 250 -6.36 7.62 3.17
N VAL A 251 -7.41 8.39 2.88
CA VAL A 251 -8.38 8.11 1.81
C VAL A 251 -7.99 8.86 0.55
N GLU A 252 -7.82 8.14 -0.55
CA GLU A 252 -7.64 8.69 -1.89
C GLU A 252 -8.82 8.29 -2.79
N PHE A 253 -9.69 9.25 -3.11
CA PHE A 253 -10.76 9.03 -4.09
C PHE A 253 -10.21 9.09 -5.50
N TYR A 254 -10.56 8.12 -6.34
CA TYR A 254 -10.07 8.04 -7.72
C TYR A 254 -10.43 9.29 -8.55
N ASP A 255 -11.62 9.85 -8.35
CA ASP A 255 -12.08 11.06 -9.05
C ASP A 255 -11.22 12.29 -8.75
N THR A 256 -10.70 12.40 -7.52
CA THR A 256 -9.89 13.55 -7.11
C THR A 256 -8.39 13.31 -7.16
N GLY A 257 -7.95 12.06 -7.01
CA GLY A 257 -6.52 11.68 -6.88
C GLY A 257 -5.80 12.26 -5.64
N VAL A 258 -6.51 12.98 -4.76
CA VAL A 258 -5.93 13.58 -3.56
C VAL A 258 -6.16 12.69 -2.36
N ALA A 259 -5.07 12.24 -1.74
CA ALA A 259 -5.10 11.51 -0.48
C ALA A 259 -5.29 12.46 0.70
N LYS A 260 -6.30 12.22 1.54
CA LYS A 260 -6.56 13.01 2.76
C LYS A 260 -6.82 12.09 3.96
N PRO A 261 -6.36 12.45 5.16
CA PRO A 261 -6.74 11.74 6.38
C PRO A 261 -8.23 11.98 6.67
N VAL A 262 -8.98 10.89 6.87
CA VAL A 262 -10.42 10.91 7.16
C VAL A 262 -10.69 9.96 8.33
N LEU A 263 -11.49 10.42 9.28
CA LEU A 263 -11.99 9.59 10.37
C LEU A 263 -13.12 8.70 9.85
N LEU A 264 -12.97 7.39 10.03
CA LEU A 264 -13.86 6.35 9.53
C LEU A 264 -14.38 5.51 10.68
N SER A 265 -15.61 5.00 10.53
CA SER A 265 -16.17 3.97 11.39
C SER A 265 -16.86 2.90 10.53
N GLY A 266 -16.84 1.66 10.98
CA GLY A 266 -17.42 0.55 10.24
C GLY A 266 -17.45 -0.76 11.02
N LEU A 267 -17.96 -1.79 10.37
CA LEU A 267 -18.02 -3.16 10.89
C LEU A 267 -17.00 -4.02 10.14
N VAL A 268 -15.92 -4.40 10.82
CA VAL A 268 -14.89 -5.29 10.27
C VAL A 268 -15.37 -6.72 10.37
N VAL A 269 -15.16 -7.48 9.30
CA VAL A 269 -15.41 -8.92 9.25
C VAL A 269 -14.09 -9.61 8.97
N ALA A 270 -13.60 -10.41 9.92
CA ALA A 270 -12.39 -11.21 9.78
C ALA A 270 -12.73 -12.70 9.82
N VAL A 271 -12.09 -13.48 8.96
CA VAL A 271 -12.35 -14.92 8.81
C VAL A 271 -11.04 -15.67 8.96
N LYS A 272 -11.02 -16.65 9.86
CA LYS A 272 -9.99 -17.68 9.96
C LYS A 272 -10.53 -18.95 9.33
N ALA A 273 -10.15 -19.22 8.09
CA ALA A 273 -10.54 -20.45 7.40
C ALA A 273 -9.96 -21.70 8.09
N LYS A 274 -10.65 -22.83 7.97
CA LYS A 274 -10.19 -24.11 8.51
C LYS A 274 -8.82 -24.49 7.90
N GLY A 275 -7.88 -24.90 8.76
CA GLY A 275 -6.51 -25.25 8.35
C GLY A 275 -5.59 -24.05 8.12
N GLN A 276 -6.11 -22.81 8.07
CA GLN A 276 -5.27 -21.62 7.98
C GLN A 276 -4.78 -21.19 9.38
N PRO A 277 -3.50 -20.80 9.51
CA PRO A 277 -2.93 -20.42 10.80
C PRO A 277 -3.40 -19.05 11.27
N ALA A 278 -3.91 -18.21 10.37
CA ALA A 278 -4.26 -16.82 10.66
C ALA A 278 -5.65 -16.44 10.12
N ALA A 279 -6.31 -15.55 10.84
CA ALA A 279 -7.46 -14.83 10.36
C ALA A 279 -7.02 -13.74 9.38
N ILE A 280 -7.84 -13.51 8.35
CA ILE A 280 -7.69 -12.38 7.43
C ILE A 280 -8.94 -11.52 7.49
N VAL A 281 -8.77 -10.21 7.39
CA VAL A 281 -9.91 -9.32 7.16
C VAL A 281 -10.49 -9.66 5.80
N SER A 282 -11.79 -9.91 5.74
CA SER A 282 -12.53 -10.20 4.50
C SER A 282 -13.10 -8.90 3.91
N LYS A 283 -13.69 -8.05 4.76
CA LYS A 283 -14.26 -6.75 4.38
C LYS A 283 -14.51 -5.86 5.58
N VAL A 284 -14.68 -4.57 5.33
CA VAL A 284 -15.23 -3.61 6.30
C VAL A 284 -16.54 -3.06 5.74
N CYS A 285 -17.64 -3.35 6.40
CA CYS A 285 -18.98 -2.93 5.98
C CYS A 285 -19.39 -1.62 6.66
N ASN A 286 -20.44 -0.99 6.10
CA ASN A 286 -21.10 0.18 6.68
C ASN A 286 -20.13 1.34 6.98
N VAL A 287 -19.15 1.55 6.11
CA VAL A 287 -18.19 2.65 6.25
C VAL A 287 -18.85 3.93 5.75
N HIS A 288 -18.88 4.96 6.59
CA HIS A 288 -19.51 6.22 6.25
C HIS A 288 -18.45 7.25 5.84
N ILE A 289 -18.49 7.68 4.58
CA ILE A 289 -17.65 8.78 4.08
C ILE A 289 -18.55 9.80 3.40
N LYS A 290 -18.51 11.07 3.85
CA LYS A 290 -19.31 12.17 3.27
C LYS A 290 -20.81 11.83 3.08
N ARG A 291 -21.42 11.16 4.08
CA ARG A 291 -22.83 10.69 4.08
C ARG A 291 -23.16 9.56 3.09
N GLN A 292 -22.17 9.00 2.40
CA GLN A 292 -22.34 7.81 1.58
C GLN A 292 -21.98 6.55 2.38
N LYS A 293 -22.78 5.50 2.21
CA LYS A 293 -22.53 4.19 2.76
C LYS A 293 -21.66 3.41 1.77
N LEU A 294 -20.49 3.01 2.24
CA LEU A 294 -19.45 2.35 1.45
C LEU A 294 -19.02 1.06 2.16
N TYR A 295 -18.28 0.22 1.43
CA TYR A 295 -17.60 -0.93 2.02
C TYR A 295 -16.16 -1.03 1.51
N LEU A 296 -15.30 -1.64 2.30
CA LEU A 296 -13.87 -1.77 2.03
C LEU A 296 -13.53 -3.24 1.76
N ILE A 297 -12.77 -3.50 0.71
CA ILE A 297 -12.18 -4.82 0.43
C ILE A 297 -10.66 -4.73 0.63
N PRO A 298 -10.03 -5.69 1.33
CA PRO A 298 -8.58 -5.74 1.50
C PRO A 298 -7.82 -5.68 0.17
N GLY A 299 -6.68 -4.99 0.20
CA GLY A 299 -5.79 -4.79 -0.93
C GLY A 299 -6.13 -3.55 -1.77
N ILE A 300 -5.12 -3.05 -2.49
CA ILE A 300 -5.26 -1.95 -3.45
C ILE A 300 -5.52 -2.55 -4.83
N LYS A 301 -6.74 -2.34 -5.35
CA LYS A 301 -7.14 -2.76 -6.69
C LYS A 301 -7.09 -1.56 -7.65
N ASN A 302 -5.89 -1.26 -8.14
CA ASN A 302 -5.63 -0.16 -9.07
C ASN A 302 -6.36 -0.30 -10.41
N ASP A 303 -6.72 -1.52 -10.81
CA ASP A 303 -7.41 -1.78 -12.07
C ASP A 303 -8.78 -1.09 -12.17
N HIS A 304 -9.41 -0.80 -11.03
CA HIS A 304 -10.69 -0.09 -10.99
C HIS A 304 -10.55 1.44 -10.90
N ARG A 305 -9.33 1.98 -10.98
CA ARG A 305 -9.11 3.43 -10.94
C ARG A 305 -9.83 4.09 -12.11
N ARG A 306 -10.75 5.02 -11.80
CA ARG A 306 -11.45 5.87 -12.76
C ARG A 306 -10.77 7.21 -12.86
N VAL A 307 -10.50 7.67 -14.08
CA VAL A 307 -9.97 9.00 -14.35
C VAL A 307 -10.90 9.67 -15.34
N THR A 308 -11.52 10.77 -14.92
CA THR A 308 -12.35 11.60 -15.80
C THR A 308 -11.52 12.75 -16.34
N VAL A 309 -11.43 12.85 -17.67
CA VAL A 309 -10.69 13.91 -18.36
C VAL A 309 -11.64 14.73 -19.23
N ARG A 310 -11.38 16.03 -19.33
CA ARG A 310 -12.20 16.95 -20.13
C ARG A 310 -11.31 17.74 -21.08
N GLY A 311 -11.69 17.81 -22.35
CA GLY A 311 -10.94 18.63 -23.32
C GLY A 311 -10.96 20.12 -22.98
N LEU A 312 -12.02 20.61 -22.32
CA LEU A 312 -12.09 21.99 -21.84
C LEU A 312 -10.95 22.34 -20.87
N ASP A 313 -10.51 21.40 -20.03
CA ASP A 313 -9.44 21.63 -19.04
C ASP A 313 -8.07 21.86 -19.70
N ILE A 314 -7.94 21.50 -20.97
CA ILE A 314 -6.70 21.63 -21.76
C ILE A 314 -6.87 22.61 -22.93
N ASN A 315 -7.95 23.38 -22.94
CA ASN A 315 -8.35 24.29 -24.03
C ASN A 315 -8.49 23.60 -25.39
N ASP A 316 -9.03 22.38 -25.40
CA ASP A 316 -9.37 21.59 -26.60
C ASP A 316 -10.90 21.40 -26.71
N VAL A 317 -11.36 20.60 -27.67
CA VAL A 317 -12.78 20.29 -27.90
C VAL A 317 -13.46 19.85 -26.59
N PRO A 318 -14.60 20.43 -26.17
CA PRO A 318 -15.23 20.26 -24.85
C PRO A 318 -15.93 18.90 -24.67
N THR A 319 -15.19 17.83 -24.92
CA THR A 319 -15.53 16.43 -24.71
C THR A 319 -15.19 16.01 -23.28
N LYS A 320 -15.86 14.97 -22.81
CA LYS A 320 -15.63 14.36 -21.50
C LYS A 320 -15.47 12.85 -21.68
N TYR A 321 -14.36 12.30 -21.22
CA TYR A 321 -14.08 10.86 -21.24
C TYR A 321 -13.88 10.36 -19.81
N THR A 322 -14.32 9.14 -19.54
CA THR A 322 -14.05 8.42 -18.29
C THR A 322 -13.24 7.19 -18.62
N MET A 323 -11.96 7.19 -18.24
CA MET A 323 -11.04 6.08 -18.43
C MET A 323 -11.03 5.20 -17.18
N THR A 324 -10.81 3.90 -17.35
CA THR A 324 -10.64 2.93 -16.26
C THR A 324 -9.33 2.17 -16.46
N GLY A 325 -8.68 1.71 -15.38
CA GLY A 325 -7.48 0.87 -15.48
C GLY A 325 -6.19 1.60 -15.89
N LEU A 326 -6.16 2.93 -15.72
CA LEU A 326 -4.95 3.75 -15.86
C LEU A 326 -4.08 3.59 -14.61
N GLN A 327 -2.78 3.34 -14.78
CA GLN A 327 -1.87 3.23 -13.64
C GLN A 327 -1.49 4.62 -13.09
N PRO A 328 -1.09 4.73 -11.81
CA PRO A 328 -0.79 6.04 -11.20
C PRO A 328 0.34 6.83 -11.86
N TYR A 329 1.25 6.12 -12.53
CA TYR A 329 2.41 6.69 -13.21
C TYR A 329 2.15 7.07 -14.67
N GLU A 330 0.95 6.79 -15.19
CA GLU A 330 0.63 6.98 -16.61
C GLU A 330 -0.14 8.27 -16.87
N LEU A 331 0.13 8.86 -18.03
CA LEU A 331 -0.56 10.03 -18.55
C LEU A 331 -1.74 9.61 -19.43
N PRO A 332 -2.96 10.11 -19.19
CA PRO A 332 -4.15 9.71 -19.94
C PRO A 332 -4.18 10.24 -21.38
N VAL A 333 -4.51 9.35 -22.33
CA VAL A 333 -4.78 9.68 -23.73
C VAL A 333 -6.04 8.94 -24.20
N VAL A 334 -7.06 9.66 -24.66
CA VAL A 334 -8.32 9.08 -25.16
C VAL A 334 -9.08 10.05 -26.07
N GLY A 335 -9.54 9.60 -27.23
CA GLY A 335 -10.36 10.42 -28.13
C GLY A 335 -9.67 11.74 -28.48
N THR A 336 -10.32 12.87 -28.23
CA THR A 336 -9.70 14.21 -28.42
C THR A 336 -8.78 14.63 -27.26
N TYR A 337 -8.75 13.91 -26.14
CA TYR A 337 -7.95 14.29 -24.98
C TYR A 337 -6.55 13.65 -25.03
N VAL A 338 -5.51 14.49 -24.99
CA VAL A 338 -4.13 14.08 -24.73
C VAL A 338 -3.64 14.92 -23.56
N ASP A 339 -3.21 14.28 -22.47
CA ASP A 339 -2.68 14.99 -21.30
C ASP A 339 -1.60 16.01 -21.73
N PRO A 340 -1.64 17.28 -21.32
CA PRO A 340 -0.70 18.31 -21.75
C PRO A 340 0.77 18.02 -21.41
N ARG A 341 1.02 17.09 -20.48
CA ARG A 341 2.36 16.60 -20.15
C ARG A 341 2.90 15.61 -21.18
N VAL A 342 2.07 15.08 -22.08
CA VAL A 342 2.51 14.31 -23.24
C VAL A 342 3.05 15.28 -24.30
N ILE A 343 4.37 15.40 -24.37
CA ILE A 343 5.06 16.43 -25.16
C ILE A 343 5.98 15.74 -26.18
N PRO A 344 5.88 16.08 -27.48
CA PRO A 344 6.82 15.60 -28.49
C PRO A 344 8.28 15.93 -28.12
N GLY A 345 9.18 14.99 -28.39
CA GLY A 345 10.60 15.06 -28.03
C GLY A 345 10.99 14.19 -26.83
N PHE A 346 10.02 13.81 -26.00
CA PHE A 346 10.21 12.86 -24.88
C PHE A 346 9.83 11.43 -25.29
N SER A 347 10.32 10.45 -24.54
CA SER A 347 10.03 9.03 -24.77
C SER A 347 8.92 8.53 -23.86
N TYR A 348 8.06 7.67 -24.40
CA TYR A 348 6.94 7.09 -23.67
C TYR A 348 6.84 5.59 -23.93
N ARG A 349 6.48 4.84 -22.88
CA ARG A 349 6.00 3.47 -23.01
C ARG A 349 4.48 3.51 -23.03
N VAL A 350 3.86 2.83 -23.98
CA VAL A 350 2.41 2.93 -24.23
C VAL A 350 1.71 1.64 -23.85
N ARG A 351 0.66 1.76 -23.04
CA ARG A 351 -0.18 0.64 -22.61
C ARG A 351 -1.65 0.93 -22.91
N PRO A 352 -2.38 0.03 -23.59
CA PRO A 352 -3.83 0.11 -23.63
C PRO A 352 -4.40 -0.16 -22.25
N ASN A 353 -5.40 0.63 -21.85
CA ASN A 353 -6.09 0.40 -20.59
C ASN A 353 -6.71 -1.01 -20.55
N HIS A 354 -6.79 -1.60 -19.36
CA HIS A 354 -7.19 -3.01 -19.11
C HIS A 354 -6.31 -4.09 -19.75
N LYS A 355 -5.21 -3.73 -20.41
CA LYS A 355 -4.25 -4.69 -20.94
C LYS A 355 -2.98 -4.68 -20.09
N THR A 356 -2.39 -5.87 -19.95
CA THR A 356 -1.09 -6.08 -19.29
C THR A 356 0.08 -5.90 -20.25
N TYR A 357 -0.16 -6.05 -21.56
CA TYR A 357 0.86 -5.85 -22.57
C TYR A 357 0.98 -4.39 -22.99
N HIS A 358 2.17 -4.01 -23.42
CA HIS A 358 2.49 -2.68 -23.95
C HIS A 358 2.58 -2.73 -25.47
N LEU A 359 2.22 -1.63 -26.13
CA LEU A 359 2.41 -1.47 -27.58
C LEU A 359 3.90 -1.40 -27.94
N PHE A 360 4.22 -1.54 -29.22
CA PHE A 360 5.60 -1.47 -29.76
C PHE A 360 6.57 -2.48 -29.14
N GLY A 361 6.07 -3.66 -28.76
CA GLY A 361 6.86 -4.69 -28.07
C GLY A 361 7.28 -4.28 -26.66
N GLY A 362 6.60 -3.30 -26.07
CA GLY A 362 6.93 -2.74 -24.76
C GLY A 362 8.13 -1.82 -24.73
N ARG A 363 8.68 -1.44 -25.89
CA ARG A 363 9.75 -0.45 -25.98
C ARG A 363 9.22 0.96 -25.68
N ALA A 364 10.04 1.76 -25.00
CA ALA A 364 9.80 3.18 -24.89
C ALA A 364 10.29 3.87 -26.17
N LEU A 365 9.39 4.57 -26.87
CA LEU A 365 9.71 5.26 -28.11
C LEU A 365 9.55 6.77 -27.94
N ARG A 366 10.40 7.54 -28.62
CA ARG A 366 10.32 9.00 -28.65
C ARG A 366 9.08 9.43 -29.42
N LEU A 367 8.26 10.27 -28.83
CA LEU A 367 7.12 10.89 -29.49
C LEU A 367 7.64 12.00 -30.43
N LEU A 368 7.30 11.94 -31.70
CA LEU A 368 7.72 12.91 -32.72
C LEU A 368 6.68 14.01 -32.93
N SER A 369 5.39 13.65 -32.91
CA SER A 369 4.31 14.60 -33.13
C SER A 369 2.97 14.08 -32.58
N ILE A 370 2.07 15.02 -32.32
CA ILE A 370 0.66 14.79 -32.00
C ILE A 370 -0.16 15.49 -33.08
N GLY A 371 -0.95 14.74 -33.84
CA GLY A 371 -1.82 15.25 -34.89
C GLY A 371 -2.98 16.06 -34.32
N MET A 372 -3.46 17.02 -35.11
CA MET A 372 -4.72 17.73 -34.85
C MET A 372 -5.94 16.90 -35.26
N GLY A 373 -7.12 17.25 -34.74
CA GLY A 373 -8.39 16.58 -35.05
C GLY A 373 -9.00 15.84 -33.86
N TYR A 374 -10.08 15.10 -34.14
CA TYR A 374 -10.87 14.38 -33.13
C TYR A 374 -10.19 13.10 -32.64
N ALA A 375 -9.61 12.34 -33.56
CA ALA A 375 -8.65 11.30 -33.26
C ALA A 375 -7.26 11.91 -33.42
N LYS A 376 -6.51 12.08 -32.35
CA LYS A 376 -5.15 12.62 -32.44
C LYS A 376 -4.20 11.49 -32.84
N ARG A 377 -3.46 11.70 -33.92
CA ARG A 377 -2.43 10.75 -34.35
C ARG A 377 -1.15 10.97 -33.53
N LEU A 378 -0.78 10.03 -32.69
CA LEU A 378 0.51 10.01 -31.99
C LEU A 378 1.51 9.30 -32.88
N THR A 379 2.55 10.00 -33.31
CA THR A 379 3.62 9.44 -34.16
C THR A 379 4.90 9.32 -33.35
N PHE A 380 5.43 8.11 -33.27
CA PHE A 380 6.66 7.77 -32.56
C PHE A 380 7.83 7.55 -33.52
N GLU A 381 9.04 7.58 -32.98
CA GLU A 381 10.27 7.34 -33.71
C GLU A 381 10.21 5.98 -34.43
N PRO A 382 10.34 5.95 -35.77
CA PRO A 382 10.25 4.73 -36.53
C PRO A 382 11.56 3.94 -36.46
N ASP A 383 11.47 2.61 -36.54
CA ASP A 383 12.65 1.75 -36.67
C ASP A 383 13.31 1.89 -38.06
N THR A 384 12.53 2.24 -39.07
CA THR A 384 13.00 2.50 -40.44
C THR A 384 12.31 3.72 -41.04
N TYR A 385 13.07 4.58 -41.72
CA TYR A 385 12.53 5.82 -42.31
C TYR A 385 11.56 5.56 -43.48
N ASN A 386 11.72 4.44 -44.18
CA ASN A 386 10.97 4.17 -45.42
C ASN A 386 9.56 3.63 -45.18
N ASN A 387 9.26 3.06 -44.01
CA ASN A 387 7.93 2.57 -43.68
C ASN A 387 7.63 2.76 -42.17
N PRO A 388 7.30 3.99 -41.74
CA PRO A 388 7.08 4.28 -40.34
C PRO A 388 5.78 3.64 -39.84
N GLN A 389 5.90 2.51 -39.13
CA GLN A 389 4.76 1.80 -38.52
C GLN A 389 4.47 2.24 -37.07
N ASN A 390 5.35 3.05 -36.48
CA ASN A 390 5.25 3.43 -35.07
C ASN A 390 4.30 4.63 -34.89
N PHE A 391 3.03 4.47 -35.24
CA PHE A 391 1.99 5.48 -34.98
C PHE A 391 0.70 4.83 -34.50
N MET A 392 -0.16 5.63 -33.87
CA MET A 392 -1.46 5.19 -33.36
C MET A 392 -2.40 6.39 -33.25
N TRP A 393 -3.68 6.10 -33.13
CA TRP A 393 -4.70 7.12 -32.84
C TRP A 393 -5.14 7.03 -31.39
N SER A 394 -5.43 8.16 -30.77
CA SER A 394 -5.88 8.26 -29.38
C SER A 394 -7.24 7.59 -29.12
N ASP A 395 -7.98 7.20 -30.16
CA ASP A 395 -9.27 6.49 -30.09
C ASP A 395 -9.18 5.03 -30.54
N ASN A 396 -8.01 4.52 -30.92
CA ASN A 396 -7.82 3.10 -31.26
C ASN A 396 -8.24 2.16 -30.12
N HIS A 397 -8.27 2.65 -28.89
CA HIS A 397 -8.69 1.91 -27.71
C HIS A 397 -9.83 2.66 -27.01
N PRO A 398 -11.03 2.06 -26.88
CA PRO A 398 -12.21 2.75 -26.33
C PRO A 398 -12.04 3.14 -24.87
N ASP A 399 -11.29 2.33 -24.10
CA ASP A 399 -10.98 2.60 -22.70
C ASP A 399 -9.83 3.60 -22.51
N GLY A 400 -9.22 4.02 -23.62
CA GLY A 400 -8.06 4.91 -23.70
C GLY A 400 -6.72 4.23 -23.44
N LEU A 401 -5.70 5.07 -23.31
CA LEU A 401 -4.28 4.71 -23.28
C LEU A 401 -3.58 5.36 -22.10
N GLY A 402 -2.68 4.60 -21.48
CA GLY A 402 -1.71 5.10 -20.51
C GLY A 402 -0.35 5.29 -21.16
N LEU A 403 0.17 6.52 -21.09
CA LEU A 403 1.53 6.86 -21.53
C LEU A 403 2.44 7.03 -20.31
N GLU A 404 3.36 6.10 -20.11
CA GLU A 404 4.38 6.16 -19.07
C GLU A 404 5.58 6.96 -19.59
N PRO A 405 5.96 8.10 -18.99
CA PRO A 405 7.15 8.86 -19.39
C PRO A 405 8.41 8.06 -19.05
N ARG A 406 9.35 8.00 -20.00
CA ARG A 406 10.62 7.27 -19.84
C ARG A 406 11.81 8.19 -20.09
N ALA A 407 12.54 8.49 -19.02
CA ALA A 407 13.78 9.26 -19.07
C ALA A 407 14.98 8.32 -19.25
N VAL A 408 15.06 7.28 -18.42
CA VAL A 408 16.20 6.35 -18.35
C VAL A 408 15.82 5.02 -19.01
N ALA A 409 16.73 4.42 -19.77
CA ALA A 409 16.55 3.13 -20.42
C ALA A 409 17.78 2.23 -20.23
N LYS A 410 17.59 0.91 -20.36
CA LYS A 410 18.70 -0.07 -20.38
C LYS A 410 19.81 0.36 -21.34
N GLY A 411 21.05 0.26 -20.87
CA GLY A 411 22.27 0.58 -21.64
C GLY A 411 22.72 2.03 -21.55
N MET A 412 21.94 2.94 -20.97
CA MET A 412 22.40 4.32 -20.73
C MET A 412 23.57 4.35 -19.74
N LYS A 413 24.55 5.21 -20.02
CA LYS A 413 25.77 5.36 -19.22
C LYS A 413 25.81 6.72 -18.54
N PHE A 414 26.31 6.75 -17.32
CA PHE A 414 26.39 7.94 -16.48
C PHE A 414 27.76 8.02 -15.79
N MET A 415 28.26 9.23 -15.61
CA MET A 415 29.35 9.53 -14.69
C MET A 415 28.77 9.83 -13.31
N VAL A 416 29.30 9.19 -12.28
CA VAL A 416 28.88 9.39 -10.89
C VAL A 416 29.77 10.46 -10.26
N LYS A 417 29.16 11.51 -9.70
CA LYS A 417 29.87 12.57 -8.99
C LYS A 417 29.40 12.68 -7.54
N ALA A 418 30.34 12.94 -6.63
CA ALA A 418 30.06 13.34 -5.25
C ALA A 418 30.81 14.63 -4.93
N GLY A 419 30.12 15.67 -4.46
CA GLY A 419 30.73 16.96 -4.15
C GLY A 419 31.54 17.55 -5.31
N GLY A 420 31.05 17.38 -6.55
CA GLY A 420 31.70 17.84 -7.79
C GLY A 420 32.82 16.95 -8.34
N HIS A 421 33.33 15.98 -7.58
CA HIS A 421 34.40 15.08 -8.01
C HIS A 421 33.83 13.82 -8.65
N VAL A 422 34.44 13.34 -9.73
CA VAL A 422 34.03 12.10 -10.40
C VAL A 422 34.52 10.92 -9.56
N ILE A 423 33.58 10.11 -9.07
CA ILE A 423 33.86 8.96 -8.20
C ILE A 423 33.66 7.62 -8.93
N GLY A 424 33.12 7.63 -10.15
CA GLY A 424 32.88 6.40 -10.90
C GLY A 424 31.99 6.57 -12.12
N GLU A 425 31.57 5.43 -12.67
CA GLU A 425 30.64 5.32 -13.79
C GLU A 425 29.51 4.35 -13.47
N ALA A 426 28.34 4.58 -14.04
CA ALA A 426 27.18 3.71 -13.89
C ALA A 426 26.57 3.39 -15.26
N THR A 427 26.25 2.13 -15.50
CA THR A 427 25.52 1.68 -16.70
C THR A 427 24.21 1.04 -16.29
N VAL A 428 23.10 1.48 -16.88
CA VAL A 428 21.77 0.93 -16.57
C VAL A 428 21.65 -0.50 -17.07
N PHE A 429 21.46 -1.43 -16.15
CA PHE A 429 21.30 -2.85 -16.43
C PHE A 429 19.83 -3.23 -16.63
N ARG A 430 18.95 -2.77 -15.73
CA ARG A 430 17.50 -3.00 -15.78
C ARG A 430 16.73 -1.74 -15.42
N ASP A 431 15.64 -1.52 -16.14
CA ASP A 431 14.70 -0.42 -15.96
C ASP A 431 13.25 -0.94 -15.88
N ASP A 432 13.04 -2.08 -15.23
CA ASP A 432 11.73 -2.76 -15.23
C ASP A 432 10.65 -1.99 -14.44
N ASN A 433 11.05 -1.24 -13.41
CA ASN A 433 10.12 -0.47 -12.60
C ASN A 433 9.55 0.71 -13.40
N PRO A 434 8.30 1.13 -13.14
CA PRO A 434 7.70 2.27 -13.79
C PRO A 434 8.43 3.58 -13.47
N GLN A 435 8.47 4.48 -14.45
CA GLN A 435 8.92 5.87 -14.28
C GLN A 435 7.72 6.81 -14.34
N PHE A 436 7.72 7.86 -13.53
CA PHE A 436 6.62 8.82 -13.49
C PHE A 436 7.08 10.25 -13.33
N GLU A 437 6.29 11.18 -13.88
CA GLU A 437 6.59 12.59 -13.84
C GLU A 437 6.12 13.22 -12.53
N GLU A 438 7.05 13.78 -11.75
CA GLU A 438 6.75 14.55 -10.55
C GLU A 438 6.29 15.97 -10.91
N LYS A 439 6.98 16.61 -11.86
CA LYS A 439 6.63 17.95 -12.37
C LYS A 439 7.19 18.24 -13.76
N SER A 440 6.53 19.17 -14.46
CA SER A 440 6.96 19.76 -15.74
C SER A 440 6.99 21.28 -15.62
N GLU A 441 8.08 21.91 -16.06
CA GLU A 441 8.25 23.37 -16.01
C GLU A 441 8.79 23.93 -17.33
N LYS A 442 8.41 25.17 -17.65
CA LYS A 442 9.00 25.92 -18.76
C LYS A 442 10.12 26.79 -18.23
N ILE A 443 11.34 26.58 -18.71
CA ILE A 443 12.54 27.28 -18.25
C ILE A 443 12.99 28.25 -19.33
N LYS A 444 13.22 29.52 -18.96
CA LYS A 444 13.77 30.50 -19.87
C LYS A 444 15.27 30.26 -20.02
N THR A 445 15.70 29.93 -21.22
CA THR A 445 17.11 29.72 -21.55
C THR A 445 17.86 31.05 -21.60
N LYS A 446 19.20 31.00 -21.58
CA LYS A 446 20.07 32.18 -21.70
C LYS A 446 19.78 33.02 -22.95
N THR A 447 19.21 32.41 -24.00
CA THR A 447 18.82 33.07 -25.25
C THR A 447 17.42 33.69 -25.20
N GLY A 448 16.73 33.62 -24.06
CA GLY A 448 15.37 34.14 -23.88
C GLY A 448 14.24 33.22 -24.37
N GLN A 449 14.58 32.10 -25.04
CA GLN A 449 13.63 31.10 -25.53
C GLN A 449 13.26 30.10 -24.42
N TRP A 450 12.10 29.45 -24.55
CA TRP A 450 11.59 28.51 -23.54
C TRP A 450 12.03 27.07 -23.82
N ALA A 451 12.72 26.45 -22.88
CA ALA A 451 12.94 25.00 -22.80
C ALA A 451 11.85 24.36 -21.95
N ILE A 452 11.63 23.06 -22.14
CA ILE A 452 10.73 22.27 -21.29
C ILE A 452 11.58 21.32 -20.47
N GLU A 453 11.37 21.29 -19.16
CA GLU A 453 12.06 20.41 -18.24
C GLU A 453 11.05 19.54 -17.49
N LYS A 454 11.33 18.24 -17.46
CA LYS A 454 10.55 17.25 -16.72
C LYS A 454 11.41 16.65 -15.62
N HIS A 455 10.85 16.59 -14.42
CA HIS A 455 11.42 15.86 -13.29
C HIS A 455 10.73 14.50 -13.25
N ILE A 456 11.46 13.45 -13.60
CA ILE A 456 10.93 12.11 -13.73
C ILE A 456 11.55 11.24 -12.65
N HIS A 457 10.73 10.69 -11.76
CA HIS A 457 11.17 9.71 -10.78
C HIS A 457 11.61 8.44 -11.49
N VAL A 458 12.80 7.96 -11.14
CA VAL A 458 13.38 6.74 -11.70
C VAL A 458 13.80 5.79 -10.59
N ASP A 459 13.63 4.50 -10.84
CA ASP A 459 14.09 3.42 -9.98
C ASP A 459 14.64 2.30 -10.87
N VAL A 460 15.96 2.22 -10.94
CA VAL A 460 16.68 1.38 -11.91
C VAL A 460 17.77 0.57 -11.24
N ILE A 461 18.18 -0.53 -11.86
CA ILE A 461 19.34 -1.31 -11.43
C ILE A 461 20.49 -1.00 -12.38
N CYS A 462 21.63 -0.60 -11.82
CA CYS A 462 22.81 -0.21 -12.56
C CYS A 462 24.03 -1.05 -12.17
N HIS A 463 24.92 -1.27 -13.13
CA HIS A 463 26.31 -1.64 -12.87
C HIS A 463 27.11 -0.38 -12.57
N VAL A 464 27.62 -0.26 -11.34
CA VAL A 464 28.37 0.90 -10.86
C VAL A 464 29.84 0.51 -10.68
N GLN A 465 30.73 1.20 -11.38
CA GLN A 465 32.18 1.07 -11.25
C GLN A 465 32.72 2.29 -10.50
N LEU A 466 33.31 2.08 -9.33
CA LEU A 466 33.88 3.17 -8.52
C LEU A 466 35.38 3.30 -8.73
N SER A 467 35.85 4.53 -8.88
CA SER A 467 37.27 4.88 -9.03
C SER A 467 37.96 4.82 -7.66
N ARG A 468 38.87 3.86 -7.44
CA ARG A 468 39.72 3.84 -6.24
C ARG A 468 40.83 4.90 -6.32
N PRO A 469 41.08 5.69 -5.26
CA PRO A 469 42.27 6.54 -5.19
C PRO A 469 43.51 5.64 -5.07
N GLY A 470 44.37 5.63 -6.11
CA GLY A 470 45.64 4.87 -6.10
C GLY A 470 45.95 4.02 -7.33
N GLY A 471 45.07 3.94 -8.34
CA GLY A 471 45.41 3.45 -9.67
C GLY A 471 45.50 1.92 -9.81
N ALA A 472 44.35 1.29 -10.08
CA ALA A 472 44.14 0.15 -10.99
C ALA A 472 42.67 -0.26 -10.87
N SER A 473 41.80 0.28 -11.74
CA SER A 473 40.42 -0.20 -11.84
C SER A 473 40.45 -1.57 -12.52
N SER A 474 40.44 -2.65 -11.74
CA SER A 474 40.18 -3.98 -12.29
C SER A 474 38.69 -4.11 -12.60
N GLU A 475 38.30 -4.86 -13.65
CA GLU A 475 36.90 -5.17 -13.98
C GLU A 475 36.09 -5.77 -12.80
N ARG A 476 36.77 -6.21 -11.74
CA ARG A 476 36.18 -6.77 -10.52
C ARG A 476 35.51 -5.76 -9.58
N ASP A 477 35.60 -4.46 -9.85
CA ASP A 477 34.99 -3.41 -9.01
C ASP A 477 33.65 -2.87 -9.56
N SER A 478 32.88 -3.72 -10.26
CA SER A 478 31.52 -3.42 -10.72
C SER A 478 30.48 -3.96 -9.75
N TYR A 479 29.69 -3.08 -9.15
CA TYR A 479 28.63 -3.42 -8.21
C TYR A 479 27.27 -3.29 -8.89
N MET A 480 26.42 -4.30 -8.75
CA MET A 480 25.02 -4.19 -9.17
C MET A 480 24.24 -3.50 -8.06
N MET A 481 23.75 -2.29 -8.31
CA MET A 481 23.10 -1.46 -7.28
C MET A 481 21.77 -0.93 -7.79
N ARG A 482 20.78 -0.89 -6.89
CA ARG A 482 19.52 -0.17 -7.12
C ARG A 482 19.77 1.33 -6.93
N ILE A 483 19.29 2.12 -7.87
CA ILE A 483 19.40 3.58 -7.89
C ILE A 483 18.00 4.13 -8.08
N SER A 484 17.47 4.76 -7.04
CA SER A 484 16.22 5.51 -7.09
C SER A 484 16.50 7.00 -6.94
N GLY A 485 15.91 7.85 -7.76
CA GLY A 485 16.13 9.30 -7.73
C GLY A 485 15.28 10.05 -8.75
N VAL A 486 15.59 11.32 -8.98
CA VAL A 486 14.85 12.18 -9.92
C VAL A 486 15.73 12.53 -11.10
N ALA A 487 15.35 12.09 -12.30
CA ALA A 487 15.99 12.41 -13.56
C ALA A 487 15.45 13.73 -14.13
N LEU A 488 16.33 14.69 -14.40
CA LEU A 488 16.01 15.92 -15.12
C LEU A 488 16.10 15.67 -16.63
N ALA A 489 14.96 15.61 -17.32
CA ALA A 489 14.91 15.51 -18.77
C ALA A 489 14.55 16.87 -19.39
N ARG A 490 15.43 17.41 -20.23
CA ARG A 490 15.28 18.73 -20.83
C ARG A 490 15.15 18.67 -22.35
N LEU A 491 14.13 19.33 -22.86
CA LEU A 491 13.91 19.61 -24.27
C LEU A 491 14.26 21.08 -24.55
N ALA A 492 15.38 21.30 -25.24
CA ALA A 492 15.83 22.64 -25.61
C ALA A 492 14.92 23.26 -26.70
N PRO A 493 14.89 24.60 -26.82
CA PRO A 493 14.10 25.27 -27.85
C PRO A 493 14.49 24.80 -29.25
N GLY A 494 13.52 24.37 -30.06
CA GLY A 494 13.75 23.87 -31.42
C GLY A 494 14.41 22.49 -31.51
N ALA A 495 14.82 21.89 -30.38
CA ALA A 495 15.34 20.54 -30.36
C ALA A 495 14.22 19.53 -30.63
N ARG A 496 14.56 18.45 -31.32
CA ARG A 496 13.62 17.35 -31.61
C ARG A 496 13.64 16.25 -30.55
N ARG A 497 14.59 16.29 -29.62
CA ARG A 497 14.83 15.23 -28.64
C ARG A 497 15.20 15.83 -27.30
N ALA A 498 14.54 15.35 -26.24
CA ALA A 498 14.92 15.63 -24.88
C ALA A 498 16.18 14.81 -24.51
N HIS A 499 17.05 15.41 -23.70
CA HIS A 499 18.21 14.73 -23.13
C HIS A 499 18.11 14.79 -21.61
N ILE A 500 18.71 13.80 -20.95
CA ILE A 500 18.91 13.87 -19.51
C ILE A 500 19.96 14.95 -19.25
N VAL A 501 19.75 15.75 -18.20
CA VAL A 501 20.71 16.73 -17.70
C VAL A 501 21.50 16.09 -16.57
N ASP A 502 20.79 15.56 -15.58
CA ASP A 502 21.33 14.80 -14.46
C ASP A 502 20.26 13.89 -13.83
N ILE A 503 20.70 13.05 -12.90
CA ILE A 503 19.84 12.39 -11.92
C ILE A 503 20.35 12.78 -10.54
N HIS A 504 19.46 13.34 -9.72
CA HIS A 504 19.73 13.84 -8.37
C HIS A 504 18.73 13.25 -7.36
N SER A 505 18.77 13.70 -6.11
CA SER A 505 17.87 13.24 -5.03
C SER A 505 17.84 11.71 -4.90
N ILE A 506 19.03 11.10 -4.89
CA ILE A 506 19.14 9.64 -4.83
C ILE A 506 18.64 9.16 -3.46
N GLY A 507 17.64 8.28 -3.48
CA GLY A 507 16.96 7.78 -2.29
C GLY A 507 17.90 7.02 -1.36
N LEU A 508 17.58 7.06 -0.06
CA LEU A 508 18.28 6.38 1.05
C LEU A 508 18.44 4.87 0.84
N ASP A 509 17.55 4.28 0.03
CA ASP A 509 17.51 2.85 -0.32
C ASP A 509 18.52 2.44 -1.40
N SER A 510 19.26 3.41 -1.97
CA SER A 510 20.35 3.12 -2.89
C SER A 510 21.58 2.71 -2.09
N GLU A 511 22.13 1.52 -2.34
CA GLU A 511 23.27 0.96 -1.58
C GLU A 511 24.54 1.87 -1.60
N LEU A 512 24.61 2.82 -2.55
CA LEU A 512 25.61 3.89 -2.57
C LEU A 512 25.50 4.87 -1.41
N TYR A 513 24.30 5.16 -0.92
CA TYR A 513 24.08 6.12 0.15
C TYR A 513 24.70 5.66 1.48
N VAL A 514 24.75 4.35 1.72
CA VAL A 514 25.42 3.75 2.90
C VAL A 514 26.95 3.98 2.86
N LEU A 515 27.55 4.11 1.68
CA LEU A 515 28.99 4.39 1.53
C LEU A 515 29.35 5.87 1.74
N PHE A 516 28.41 6.81 1.53
CA PHE A 516 28.66 8.26 1.56
C PHE A 516 27.84 9.04 2.61
N THR A 517 27.08 8.34 3.45
CA THR A 517 26.32 8.89 4.59
C THR A 517 27.24 9.58 5.60
N GLN A 518 28.47 9.10 5.74
CA GLN A 518 29.44 9.67 6.68
C GLN A 518 29.98 11.04 6.23
N THR A 519 29.83 11.41 4.94
CA THR A 519 30.43 12.62 4.36
C THR A 519 29.42 13.71 4.01
N CYS A 520 28.10 13.48 4.13
CA CYS A 520 27.04 14.43 3.74
C CYS A 520 27.20 15.01 2.31
N THR A 521 27.83 14.27 1.41
CA THR A 521 28.09 14.73 0.03
C THR A 521 26.95 14.33 -0.90
N GLU A 522 26.35 15.31 -1.58
CA GLU A 522 25.32 15.06 -2.60
C GLU A 522 25.92 14.27 -3.78
N ILE A 523 25.27 13.16 -4.13
CA ILE A 523 25.63 12.31 -5.27
C ILE A 523 24.77 12.72 -6.46
N THR A 524 25.37 12.84 -7.64
CA THR A 524 24.68 13.15 -8.90
C THR A 524 25.18 12.24 -10.01
N PHE A 525 24.27 11.82 -10.89
CA PHE A 525 24.62 11.07 -12.10
C PHE A 525 24.50 11.98 -13.31
N LEU A 526 25.59 12.17 -14.04
CA LEU A 526 25.59 12.95 -15.28
C LEU A 526 25.61 12.01 -16.47
N PRO A 527 24.78 12.19 -17.50
CA PRO A 527 24.81 11.32 -18.67
C PRO A 527 26.16 11.41 -19.35
N LYS A 528 26.76 10.25 -19.62
CA LYS A 528 27.94 10.14 -20.47
C LYS A 528 27.43 10.28 -21.90
N GLY A 529 27.95 11.25 -22.65
CA GLY A 529 27.59 11.43 -24.05
C GLY A 529 27.76 10.11 -24.83
N PRO A 530 27.03 9.93 -25.93
CA PRO A 530 27.23 8.79 -26.83
C PRO A 530 28.66 8.70 -27.34
#